data_AF-A0A7Y2L553-F1
#
_entry.id   AF-A0A7Y2L553-F1
#
_cell.length_a   1.000
_cell.length_b   1.000
_cell.length_c   1.000
_cell.angle_alpha   90.00
_cell.angle_beta   90.00
_cell.angle_gamma   90.00
#
_symmetry.space_group_name_H-M   'P 1'
#
loop_
_entity.id
_entity.type
_entity.pdbx_description
1 polymer ?
#
loop_
_entity_poly.entity_id
_entity_poly.type
_entity_poly.pdbx_seq_one_letter_code
_entity_poly.pdbx_strand_id
1 'polypeptide(L)'
;CTFQFDPVGKARFDSPCDKVKTFLVKQGLPYTSQAVAPGTDVQVSVGETQIKGFDEAAMRAAINEAGYPAKADPSAVNQPMVVLMMVLLTLIATMTYGPLAAVMVELFPTRIRYTSMSLPYHIGNGWFGGFLPTVSFALVVYTGDIFCGLWYPVVITGVSLVVG
;
A
#
# COMPACT_ATOMS: atom_id res chain seq x y z
N CYS A 1 3.62 17.02 -10.73
CA CYS A 1 3.88 15.68 -10.15
C CYS A 1 3.12 14.68 -10.98
N THR A 2 3.70 13.51 -11.21
CA THR A 2 3.15 12.45 -12.06
C THR A 2 2.35 11.47 -11.21
N PHE A 3 1.33 10.85 -11.80
CA PHE A 3 0.68 9.70 -11.19
C PHE A 3 1.63 8.49 -11.26
N GLN A 4 2.03 7.96 -10.10
CA GLN A 4 3.10 6.96 -10.00
C GLN A 4 2.58 5.52 -10.03
N PHE A 5 1.88 5.17 -11.10
CA PHE A 5 1.44 3.79 -11.35
C PHE A 5 2.35 3.12 -12.37
N ASP A 6 3.04 2.07 -11.94
CA ASP A 6 3.93 1.29 -12.80
C ASP A 6 3.81 -0.22 -12.52
N PRO A 7 2.91 -0.92 -13.22
CA PRO A 7 2.69 -2.35 -13.03
C PRO A 7 3.83 -3.22 -13.56
N VAL A 8 4.79 -2.67 -14.35
CA VAL A 8 5.82 -3.45 -15.06
C VAL A 8 7.25 -2.95 -14.78
N GLY A 9 7.43 -1.94 -13.95
CA GLY A 9 8.74 -1.41 -13.55
C GLY A 9 9.50 -0.65 -14.65
N LYS A 10 8.79 -0.10 -15.65
CA LYS A 10 9.41 0.61 -16.79
C LYS A 10 9.29 2.13 -16.71
N ALA A 11 8.38 2.65 -15.91
CA ALA A 11 8.20 4.08 -15.75
C ALA A 11 9.30 4.66 -14.85
N ARG A 12 9.76 5.86 -15.18
CA ARG A 12 10.70 6.60 -14.36
C ARG A 12 10.00 7.82 -13.79
N PHE A 13 9.89 7.87 -12.46
CA PHE A 13 9.29 8.98 -11.72
C PHE A 13 10.38 9.85 -11.09
N ASP A 14 11.16 10.51 -11.95
CA ASP A 14 12.40 11.20 -11.56
C ASP A 14 12.23 12.71 -11.33
N SER A 15 11.03 13.26 -11.54
CA SER A 15 10.81 14.69 -11.27
C SER A 15 11.02 15.00 -9.79
N PRO A 16 11.47 16.22 -9.42
CA PRO A 16 11.66 16.58 -8.02
C PRO A 16 10.41 16.35 -7.16
N CYS A 17 9.22 16.60 -7.72
CA CYS A 17 7.97 16.35 -6.99
C CYS A 17 7.72 14.86 -6.78
N ASP A 18 8.02 14.03 -7.78
CA ASP A 18 7.81 12.59 -7.69
C ASP A 18 8.72 11.97 -6.63
N LYS A 19 9.98 12.43 -6.56
CA LYS A 19 10.93 12.03 -5.52
C LYS A 19 10.47 12.42 -4.13
N VAL A 20 9.98 13.66 -3.95
CA VAL A 20 9.40 14.12 -2.67
C VAL A 20 8.24 13.23 -2.24
N LYS A 21 7.24 13.02 -3.12
CA LYS A 21 6.07 12.20 -2.79
C LYS A 21 6.45 10.77 -2.46
N THR A 22 7.31 10.16 -3.26
CA THR A 22 7.79 8.79 -3.03
C THR A 22 8.55 8.66 -1.72
N PHE A 23 9.37 9.66 -1.39
CA PHE A 23 10.08 9.71 -0.13
C PHE A 23 9.11 9.77 1.07
N LEU A 24 8.13 10.68 1.04
CA LEU A 24 7.13 10.82 2.11
C LEU A 24 6.30 9.55 2.30
N VAL A 25 5.82 8.94 1.20
CA VAL A 25 5.05 7.68 1.27
C VAL A 25 5.90 6.52 1.79
N LYS A 26 7.18 6.42 1.40
CA LYS A 26 8.09 5.40 1.94
C LYS A 26 8.34 5.55 3.45
N GLN A 27 8.18 6.75 4.00
CA GLN A 27 8.23 6.99 5.45
C GLN A 27 6.86 6.82 6.13
N GLY A 28 5.80 6.49 5.39
CA GLY A 28 4.45 6.33 5.94
C GLY A 28 3.82 7.65 6.40
N LEU A 29 4.25 8.78 5.84
CA LEU A 29 3.78 10.11 6.26
C LEU A 29 2.60 10.56 5.39
N PRO A 30 1.48 10.97 6.00
CA PRO A 30 0.41 11.63 5.28
C PRO A 30 0.86 13.03 4.86
N TYR A 31 0.39 13.50 3.71
CA TYR A 31 0.71 14.84 3.21
C TYR A 31 -0.42 15.40 2.34
N THR A 32 -0.42 16.72 2.18
CA THR A 32 -1.33 17.41 1.25
C THR A 32 -0.51 18.04 0.12
N SER A 33 -0.96 17.86 -1.11
CA SER A 33 -0.34 18.49 -2.28
C SER A 33 -1.13 19.75 -2.66
N GLN A 34 -0.45 20.88 -2.81
CA GLN A 34 -1.05 22.11 -3.32
C GLN A 34 -0.50 22.42 -4.70
N ALA A 35 -1.38 22.80 -5.64
CA ALA A 35 -0.97 23.19 -6.97
C ALA A 35 -0.34 24.59 -6.93
N VAL A 36 0.83 24.73 -7.52
CA VAL A 36 1.57 25.99 -7.63
C VAL A 36 1.72 26.33 -9.12
N ALA A 37 2.02 27.60 -9.44
CA ALA A 37 2.15 28.04 -10.82
C ALA A 37 3.14 27.16 -11.61
N PRO A 38 2.86 26.83 -12.88
CA PRO A 38 3.76 26.02 -13.70
C PRO A 38 5.16 26.65 -13.77
N GLY A 39 6.20 25.86 -13.52
CA GLY A 39 7.60 26.32 -13.55
C GLY A 39 8.16 26.80 -12.21
N THR A 40 7.37 26.83 -11.13
CA THR A 40 7.92 27.03 -9.79
C THR A 40 8.57 25.74 -9.28
N ASP A 41 9.72 25.86 -8.63
CA ASP A 41 10.36 24.75 -7.95
C ASP A 41 9.44 24.14 -6.87
N VAL A 42 9.55 22.83 -6.70
CA VAL A 42 8.83 22.11 -5.66
C VAL A 42 9.24 22.65 -4.30
N GLN A 43 8.27 22.90 -3.42
CA GLN A 43 8.52 23.29 -2.05
C GLN A 43 7.83 22.32 -1.12
N VAL A 44 8.52 21.92 -0.07
CA VAL A 44 8.03 21.03 0.97
C VAL A 44 8.00 21.83 2.27
N SER A 45 6.85 21.87 2.92
CA SER A 45 6.70 22.47 4.24
C SER A 45 6.46 21.37 5.26
N VAL A 46 7.33 21.30 6.28
CA VAL A 46 7.21 20.39 7.41
C VAL A 46 7.13 21.25 8.67
N GLY A 47 5.93 21.42 9.20
CA GLY A 47 5.69 22.42 10.25
C GLY A 47 6.04 23.83 9.74
N GLU A 48 6.96 24.51 10.43
CA GLU A 48 7.47 25.84 10.05
C GLU A 48 8.64 25.78 9.05
N THR A 49 9.26 24.61 8.87
CA THR A 49 10.45 24.43 8.04
C THR A 49 10.06 24.31 6.57
N GLN A 50 10.57 25.21 5.73
CA GLN A 50 10.42 25.15 4.28
C GLN A 50 11.68 24.64 3.59
N ILE A 51 11.53 23.61 2.77
CA ILE A 51 12.60 22.98 2.01
C ILE A 51 12.29 23.19 0.52
N LYS A 52 13.25 23.77 -0.20
CA LYS A 52 13.14 23.97 -1.65
C LYS A 52 13.75 22.78 -2.39
N GLY A 53 13.01 22.25 -3.35
CA GLY A 53 13.40 21.08 -4.12
C GLY A 53 13.29 19.76 -3.34
N PHE A 54 14.03 18.76 -3.81
CA PHE A 54 14.17 17.46 -3.16
C PHE A 54 15.53 17.37 -2.47
N ASP A 55 15.53 17.42 -1.14
CA ASP A 55 16.71 17.17 -0.30
C ASP A 55 16.32 16.14 0.77
N GLU A 56 16.76 14.90 0.59
CA GLU A 56 16.43 13.80 1.48
C GLU A 56 16.95 14.04 2.92
N ALA A 57 18.16 14.60 3.07
CA ALA A 57 18.75 14.80 4.39
C ALA A 57 18.02 15.90 5.15
N ALA A 58 17.75 17.04 4.49
CA ALA A 58 17.00 18.13 5.09
C ALA A 58 15.56 17.71 5.42
N MET A 59 14.90 16.94 4.55
CA MET A 59 13.56 16.42 4.81
C MET A 59 13.55 15.47 6.01
N ARG A 60 14.48 14.51 6.09
CA ARG A 60 14.60 13.61 7.24
C ARG A 60 14.79 14.38 8.55
N ALA A 61 15.66 15.39 8.55
CA ALA A 61 15.88 16.23 9.73
C ALA A 61 14.61 16.95 10.17
N ALA A 62 13.92 17.64 9.24
CA ALA A 62 12.70 18.37 9.53
C ALA A 62 11.54 17.45 10.01
N ILE A 63 11.42 16.25 9.42
CA ILE A 63 10.41 15.25 9.81
C ILE A 63 10.68 14.71 11.22
N ASN A 64 11.93 14.41 11.54
CA ASN A 64 12.31 13.96 12.89
C ASN A 64 12.05 15.05 13.93
N GLU A 65 12.38 16.31 13.63
CA GLU A 65 12.10 17.46 14.50
C GLU A 65 10.60 17.68 14.69
N ALA A 66 9.80 17.45 13.66
CA ALA A 66 8.34 17.47 13.72
C ALA A 66 7.71 16.28 14.48
N GLY A 67 8.51 15.40 15.09
CA GLY A 67 8.03 14.32 15.93
C GLY A 67 7.65 13.03 15.19
N TYR A 68 8.09 12.86 13.94
CA TYR A 68 7.90 11.63 13.17
C TYR A 68 9.22 10.86 13.04
N PRO A 69 9.68 10.16 14.09
CA PRO A 69 10.95 9.44 14.06
C PRO A 69 10.90 8.26 13.08
N ALA A 70 12.07 7.89 12.53
CA ALA A 70 12.21 6.75 11.62
C ALA A 70 11.82 5.39 12.25
N LYS A 71 11.75 5.30 13.58
CA LYS A 71 11.29 4.13 14.32
C LYS A 71 10.28 4.57 15.37
N ALA A 72 9.17 3.85 15.45
CA ALA A 72 8.21 4.02 16.54
C ALA A 72 8.89 3.70 17.88
N ASP A 73 8.59 4.49 18.90
CA ASP A 73 9.05 4.27 20.27
C ASP A 73 8.42 2.97 20.80
N PRO A 74 9.22 1.91 21.10
CA PRO A 74 8.69 0.65 21.59
C PRO A 74 7.95 0.77 22.92
N SER A 75 8.23 1.80 23.72
CA SER A 75 7.58 2.04 25.01
C SER A 75 6.18 2.66 24.86
N ALA A 76 5.93 3.37 23.77
CA ALA A 76 4.62 3.92 23.42
C ALA A 76 3.70 2.90 22.73
N VAL A 77 4.27 1.82 22.19
CA VAL A 77 3.52 0.79 21.46
C VAL A 77 3.20 -0.40 22.36
N ASN A 78 1.92 -0.71 22.52
CA ASN A 78 1.47 -1.92 23.22
C ASN A 78 1.74 -3.17 22.35
N GLN A 79 2.98 -3.67 22.40
CA GLN A 79 3.44 -4.83 21.63
C GLN A 79 2.56 -6.07 21.83
N PRO A 80 2.18 -6.46 23.06
CA PRO A 80 1.29 -7.61 23.26
C PRO A 80 -0.05 -7.48 22.54
N MET A 81 -0.65 -6.28 22.57
CA MET A 81 -1.93 -6.03 21.91
C MET A 81 -1.82 -6.08 20.39
N VAL A 82 -0.74 -5.54 19.81
CA VAL A 82 -0.48 -5.62 18.37
C VAL A 82 -0.34 -7.08 17.93
N VAL A 83 0.46 -7.86 18.66
CA VAL A 83 0.64 -9.29 18.38
C VAL A 83 -0.69 -10.05 18.51
N LEU A 84 -1.47 -9.79 19.56
CA LEU A 84 -2.78 -10.39 19.74
C LEU A 84 -3.72 -10.09 18.56
N MET A 85 -3.74 -8.83 18.09
CA MET A 85 -4.56 -8.43 16.96
C MET A 85 -4.11 -9.11 15.67
N MET A 86 -2.80 -9.24 15.43
CA MET A 86 -2.26 -10.00 14.29
C MET A 86 -2.65 -11.48 14.36
N VAL A 87 -2.59 -12.10 15.55
CA VAL A 87 -3.01 -13.50 15.76
C VAL A 87 -4.49 -13.67 15.47
N LEU A 88 -5.34 -12.78 16.00
CA LEU A 88 -6.79 -12.81 15.74
C LEU A 88 -7.11 -12.65 14.25
N LEU A 89 -6.50 -11.69 13.57
CA LEU A 89 -6.69 -11.50 12.13
C LEU A 89 -6.23 -12.71 11.32
N THR A 90 -5.10 -13.31 11.70
CA THR A 90 -4.57 -14.51 11.03
C THR A 90 -5.47 -15.72 11.28
N LEU A 91 -6.01 -15.88 12.49
CA LEU A 91 -6.94 -16.96 12.83
C LEU A 91 -8.24 -16.83 12.03
N ILE A 92 -8.79 -15.62 11.91
CA ILE A 92 -9.96 -15.37 11.07
C ILE A 92 -9.64 -15.72 9.61
N ALA A 93 -8.48 -15.31 9.10
CA ALA A 93 -8.06 -15.64 7.75
C ALA A 93 -7.93 -17.17 7.56
N THR A 94 -7.29 -17.90 8.45
CA THR A 94 -7.13 -19.37 8.30
C THR A 94 -8.44 -20.12 8.36
N MET A 95 -9.40 -19.67 9.18
CA MET A 95 -10.76 -20.22 9.22
C MET A 95 -11.48 -20.13 7.87
N THR A 96 -11.21 -19.09 7.08
CA THR A 96 -11.78 -18.98 5.71
C THR A 96 -11.06 -19.84 4.68
N TYR A 97 -9.74 -20.04 4.84
CA TYR A 97 -8.95 -20.84 3.89
C TYR A 97 -9.18 -22.35 4.02
N GLY A 98 -9.49 -22.85 5.22
CA GLY A 98 -9.74 -24.28 5.46
C GLY A 98 -10.89 -24.86 4.63
N PRO A 99 -12.12 -24.29 4.73
CA PRO A 99 -13.27 -24.75 3.94
C PRO A 99 -13.08 -24.59 2.44
N LEU A 100 -12.36 -23.56 1.99
CA LEU A 100 -12.10 -23.30 0.58
C LEU A 100 -11.40 -24.49 -0.10
N ALA A 101 -10.43 -25.11 0.57
CA ALA A 101 -9.74 -26.28 0.05
C ALA A 101 -10.67 -27.50 -0.09
N ALA A 102 -11.54 -27.74 0.89
CA ALA A 102 -12.47 -28.87 0.87
C ALA A 102 -13.53 -28.72 -0.24
N VAL A 103 -14.15 -27.54 -0.33
CA VAL A 103 -15.20 -27.25 -1.32
C VAL A 103 -14.65 -27.35 -2.75
N MET A 104 -13.43 -26.89 -2.99
CA MET A 104 -12.81 -27.00 -4.31
C MET A 104 -12.60 -28.46 -4.74
N VAL A 105 -12.32 -29.39 -3.81
CA VAL A 105 -12.12 -30.82 -4.10
C VAL A 105 -13.43 -31.51 -4.47
N GLU A 106 -14.54 -31.07 -3.88
CA GLU A 106 -15.88 -31.59 -4.12
C GLU A 106 -16.48 -31.09 -5.44
N LEU A 107 -16.22 -29.84 -5.82
CA LEU A 107 -16.77 -29.23 -7.04
C LEU A 107 -16.17 -29.76 -8.36
N PHE A 108 -14.92 -30.26 -8.33
CA PHE A 108 -14.21 -30.64 -9.56
C PHE A 108 -13.98 -32.15 -9.70
N PRO A 109 -14.28 -32.74 -10.90
CA PRO A 109 -13.98 -34.14 -11.20
C PRO A 109 -12.49 -34.47 -11.04
N THR A 110 -12.19 -35.68 -10.58
CA THR A 110 -10.82 -36.16 -10.28
C THR A 110 -9.84 -35.98 -11.44
N ARG A 111 -10.32 -36.12 -12.69
CA ARG A 111 -9.48 -36.03 -13.90
C ARG A 111 -8.93 -34.62 -14.21
N ILE A 112 -9.58 -33.55 -13.74
CA ILE A 112 -9.18 -32.14 -14.02
C ILE A 112 -8.97 -31.33 -12.74
N ARG A 113 -9.12 -31.94 -11.57
CA ARG A 113 -9.15 -31.26 -10.26
C ARG A 113 -7.97 -30.33 -10.06
N TYR A 114 -6.74 -30.78 -10.34
CA TYR A 114 -5.54 -29.97 -10.12
C TYR A 114 -5.51 -28.73 -11.03
N THR A 115 -5.75 -28.88 -12.33
CA THR A 115 -5.80 -27.77 -13.28
C THR A 115 -6.93 -26.78 -12.94
N SER A 116 -8.10 -27.31 -12.57
CA SER A 116 -9.30 -26.52 -12.25
C SER A 116 -9.14 -25.71 -10.97
N MET A 117 -8.42 -26.23 -9.96
CA MET A 117 -8.11 -25.52 -8.72
C MET A 117 -6.98 -24.50 -8.89
N SER A 118 -5.94 -24.90 -9.62
CA SER A 118 -4.72 -24.11 -9.77
C SER A 118 -4.98 -22.81 -10.53
N LEU A 119 -5.84 -22.83 -11.56
CA LEU A 119 -6.13 -21.65 -12.38
C LEU A 119 -6.80 -20.50 -11.58
N PRO A 120 -7.93 -20.70 -10.87
CA PRO A 120 -8.50 -19.67 -10.00
C PRO A 120 -7.54 -19.23 -8.90
N TYR A 121 -6.78 -20.17 -8.32
CA TYR A 121 -5.82 -19.85 -7.26
C TYR A 121 -4.70 -18.93 -7.75
N HIS A 122 -4.12 -19.19 -8.92
CA HIS A 122 -3.05 -18.34 -9.48
C HIS A 122 -3.57 -17.04 -10.07
N ILE A 123 -4.77 -17.01 -10.64
CA ILE A 123 -5.38 -15.74 -11.09
C ILE A 123 -5.71 -14.87 -9.87
N GLY A 124 -6.33 -15.47 -8.85
CA GLY A 124 -6.65 -14.85 -7.56
C GLY A 124 -5.41 -14.22 -6.91
N ASN A 125 -4.47 -15.08 -6.52
CA ASN A 125 -3.29 -14.64 -5.79
C ASN A 125 -2.29 -13.88 -6.67
N GLY A 126 -2.12 -14.30 -7.92
CA GLY A 126 -1.14 -13.74 -8.83
C GLY A 126 -1.56 -12.38 -9.36
N TRP A 127 -2.78 -12.25 -9.89
CA TRP A 127 -3.22 -10.98 -10.46
C TRP A 127 -3.71 -10.04 -9.36
N PHE A 128 -4.76 -10.41 -8.62
CA PHE A 128 -5.34 -9.50 -7.64
C PHE A 128 -4.39 -9.25 -6.46
N GLY A 129 -3.73 -10.30 -5.96
CA GLY A 129 -2.71 -10.16 -4.91
C GLY A 129 -1.45 -9.45 -5.40
N GLY A 130 -0.94 -9.80 -6.59
CA GLY A 130 0.29 -9.23 -7.13
C GLY A 130 0.21 -7.74 -7.47
N PHE A 131 -0.96 -7.24 -7.91
CA PHE A 131 -1.15 -5.82 -8.19
C PHE A 131 -1.45 -4.97 -6.95
N LEU A 132 -1.76 -5.59 -5.81
CA LEU A 132 -2.09 -4.87 -4.58
C LEU A 132 -1.02 -3.85 -4.18
N PRO A 133 0.30 -4.19 -4.10
CA PRO A 133 1.32 -3.25 -3.66
C PRO A 133 1.44 -2.06 -4.62
N THR A 134 1.44 -2.31 -5.93
CA THR A 134 1.59 -1.27 -6.96
C THR A 134 0.41 -0.31 -6.96
N VAL A 135 -0.82 -0.83 -6.95
CA VAL A 135 -2.03 0.00 -6.93
C VAL A 135 -2.12 0.76 -5.61
N SER A 136 -1.86 0.10 -4.48
CA SER A 136 -1.91 0.73 -3.16
C SER A 136 -0.89 1.87 -3.06
N PHE A 137 0.36 1.64 -3.47
CA PHE A 137 1.38 2.68 -3.47
C PHE A 137 1.01 3.85 -4.39
N ALA A 138 0.53 3.57 -5.61
CA ALA A 138 0.12 4.61 -6.54
C ALA A 138 -1.04 5.46 -5.98
N LEU A 139 -2.02 4.83 -5.31
CA LEU A 139 -3.14 5.52 -4.66
C LEU A 139 -2.67 6.41 -3.50
N VAL A 140 -1.79 5.91 -2.65
CA VAL A 140 -1.23 6.67 -1.51
C VAL A 140 -0.37 7.84 -2.01
N VAL A 141 0.42 7.66 -3.08
CA VAL A 141 1.20 8.73 -3.72
C VAL A 141 0.32 9.78 -4.41
N TYR A 142 -0.81 9.35 -4.96
CA TYR A 142 -1.73 10.26 -5.63
C TYR A 142 -2.49 11.12 -4.62
N THR A 143 -3.08 10.48 -3.60
CA THR A 143 -3.97 11.11 -2.62
C THR A 143 -3.22 11.78 -1.48
N GLY A 144 -2.07 11.25 -1.07
CA GLY A 144 -1.36 11.67 0.14
C GLY A 144 -1.89 11.06 1.43
N ASP A 145 -2.92 10.20 1.36
CA ASP A 145 -3.48 9.47 2.51
C ASP A 145 -2.94 8.03 2.53
N ILE A 146 -2.37 7.63 3.67
CA ILE A 146 -1.84 6.28 3.91
C ILE A 146 -2.92 5.19 3.87
N PHE A 147 -4.17 5.54 4.14
CA PHE A 147 -5.29 4.59 4.17
C PHE A 147 -5.92 4.36 2.80
N CYS A 148 -5.66 5.22 1.80
CA CYS A 148 -6.24 5.05 0.47
C CYS A 148 -5.84 3.73 -0.21
N GLY A 149 -4.69 3.16 0.13
CA GLY A 149 -4.29 1.84 -0.37
C GLY A 149 -5.25 0.71 0.06
N LEU A 150 -5.94 0.86 1.20
CA LEU A 150 -6.91 -0.13 1.70
C LEU A 150 -8.14 -0.26 0.80
N TRP A 151 -8.45 0.74 -0.03
CA TRP A 151 -9.58 0.66 -0.95
C TRP A 151 -9.40 -0.39 -2.05
N TYR A 152 -8.16 -0.73 -2.42
CA TYR A 152 -7.92 -1.77 -3.41
C TYR A 152 -8.50 -3.13 -3.00
N PRO A 153 -8.10 -3.73 -1.85
CA PRO A 153 -8.71 -4.99 -1.42
C PRO A 153 -10.21 -4.83 -1.12
N VAL A 154 -10.67 -3.71 -0.56
CA VAL A 154 -12.10 -3.48 -0.28
C VAL A 154 -12.95 -3.53 -1.56
N VAL A 155 -12.52 -2.87 -2.63
CA VAL A 155 -13.24 -2.87 -3.91
C VAL A 155 -13.22 -4.27 -4.53
N ILE A 156 -12.08 -4.96 -4.53
CA ILE A 156 -11.99 -6.33 -5.07
C ILE A 156 -12.89 -7.29 -4.29
N THR A 157 -12.90 -7.21 -2.95
CA THR A 157 -13.81 -8.01 -2.11
C THR A 157 -15.28 -7.63 -2.36
N GLY A 158 -15.60 -6.36 -2.54
CA GLY A 158 -16.95 -5.90 -2.88
C GLY A 158 -17.44 -6.44 -4.22
N VAL A 159 -16.59 -6.42 -5.25
CA VAL A 159 -16.88 -7.03 -6.55
C VAL A 159 -17.07 -8.54 -6.39
N SER A 160 -16.22 -9.21 -5.62
CA SER A 160 -16.36 -10.65 -5.33
C SER A 160 -17.68 -10.97 -4.63
N LEU A 161 -18.22 -10.09 -3.80
CA LEU A 161 -19.51 -10.30 -3.14
C LEU A 161 -20.68 -10.21 -4.12
N VAL A 162 -20.59 -9.35 -5.13
CA VAL A 162 -21.66 -9.11 -6.13
C VAL A 162 -21.63 -10.14 -7.25
N VAL A 163 -20.44 -10.52 -7.71
CA VAL A 163 -20.25 -11.48 -8.80
C VAL A 163 -20.27 -12.93 -8.29
N GLY A 164 -19.96 -13.12 -7.00
CA GLY A 164 -19.81 -14.41 -6.33
C GLY A 164 -20.96 -15.38 -6.54
#